data_AF-A0A967IE73-F1
#
_entry.id   AF-A0A967IE73-F1
#
_cell.length_a   1.000
_cell.length_b   1.000
_cell.length_c   1.000
_cell.angle_alpha   90.00
_cell.angle_beta   90.00
_cell.angle_gamma   90.00
#
_symmetry.space_group_name_H-M   'P 1'
#
loop_
_entity.id
_entity.type
_entity.pdbx_description
1 polymer ?
#
loop_
_entity_poly.entity_id
_entity_poly.type
_entity_poly.pdbx_seq_one_letter_code
_entity_poly.pdbx_strand_id
1 'polypeptide(L)'
;SSMFGGRADPVSGRRAMHYGLDLSAPLRTPIQATAPGVVSFAGWRGNYGRMVEIDHGFGIKTRYAHMKAIEVEEGDVLAYRDV
;
A
#
# COMPACT_ATOMS: atom_id res chain seq x y z
N SER A 1 13.41 -0.94 3.97
CA SER A 1 12.77 0.38 4.04
C SER A 1 13.40 1.32 3.03
N SER A 2 12.65 2.30 2.54
CA SER A 2 13.07 3.26 1.52
C SER A 2 12.07 4.42 1.51
N MET A 3 12.57 5.66 1.40
CA MET A 3 11.72 6.86 1.33
C MET A 3 11.07 7.01 -0.05
N PHE A 4 10.04 7.84 -0.13
CA PHE A 4 9.55 8.38 -1.40
C PHE A 4 10.62 9.24 -2.06
N GLY A 5 10.73 9.18 -3.39
CA GLY A 5 11.64 10.04 -4.14
C GLY A 5 12.59 9.30 -5.08
N GLY A 6 13.49 10.08 -5.68
CA GLY A 6 14.52 9.55 -6.57
C GLY A 6 15.52 8.69 -5.80
N ARG A 7 15.76 7.47 -6.28
CA ARG A 7 16.75 6.54 -5.74
C ARG A 7 17.58 5.94 -6.86
N ALA A 8 18.77 5.44 -6.53
CA ALA A 8 19.46 4.52 -7.42
C ALA A 8 18.68 3.19 -7.43
N ASP A 9 18.40 2.68 -8.63
CA ASP A 9 17.84 1.36 -8.82
C ASP A 9 18.82 0.33 -8.24
N PRO A 10 18.40 -0.52 -7.29
CA PRO A 10 19.32 -1.39 -6.56
C PRO A 10 19.93 -2.50 -7.43
N VAL A 11 19.38 -2.74 -8.63
CA VAL A 11 19.85 -3.80 -9.54
C VAL A 11 20.74 -3.22 -10.66
N SER A 12 20.32 -2.12 -11.28
CA SER A 12 20.99 -1.52 -12.44
C SER A 12 21.84 -0.28 -12.13
N GLY A 13 21.71 0.28 -10.93
CA GLY A 13 22.37 1.52 -10.51
C GLY A 13 21.84 2.80 -11.18
N ARG A 14 20.86 2.69 -12.08
CA ARG A 14 20.26 3.82 -12.79
C ARG A 14 19.33 4.62 -11.89
N ARG A 15 19.05 5.89 -12.19
CA ARG A 15 18.02 6.65 -11.44
C ARG A 15 16.66 6.00 -11.65
N ALA A 16 16.00 5.66 -10.54
CA ALA A 16 14.62 5.22 -10.47
C ALA A 16 13.83 6.14 -9.52
N MET A 17 12.51 6.19 -9.68
CA MET A 17 11.62 6.94 -8.81
C MET A 17 10.84 5.97 -7.93
N HIS A 18 10.85 6.18 -6.62
CA HIS A 18 10.01 5.45 -5.69
C HIS A 18 8.75 6.26 -5.39
N TYR A 19 7.62 5.80 -5.91
CA TYR A 19 6.31 6.46 -5.76
C TYR A 19 5.57 6.08 -4.47
N GLY A 20 6.25 5.44 -3.53
CA GLY A 20 5.72 5.01 -2.25
C GLY A 20 6.73 5.19 -1.12
N LEU A 21 6.36 4.70 0.06
CA LEU A 21 7.21 4.66 1.26
C LEU A 21 7.26 3.21 1.75
N ASP A 22 8.47 2.65 1.89
CA ASP A 22 8.63 1.28 2.41
C ASP A 22 8.90 1.34 3.92
N LEU A 23 7.93 0.88 4.69
CA LEU A 23 8.01 0.71 6.15
C LEU A 23 8.50 -0.70 6.46
N SER A 24 9.64 -0.82 7.15
CA SER A 24 10.16 -2.14 7.54
C SER A 24 9.38 -2.68 8.73
N ALA A 25 8.85 -3.89 8.60
CA ALA A 25 8.10 -4.55 9.66
C ALA A 25 8.28 -6.08 9.61
N PRO A 26 8.16 -6.79 10.75
CA PRO A 26 8.09 -8.26 10.76
C PRO A 26 6.94 -8.78 9.88
N LEU A 27 7.09 -10.00 9.35
CA LEU A 27 6.01 -10.66 8.61
C LEU A 27 4.77 -10.79 9.50
N ARG A 28 3.57 -10.52 8.92
CA ARG A 28 2.27 -10.51 9.62
C ARG A 28 2.06 -9.36 10.60
N THR A 29 2.87 -8.32 10.55
CA THR A 29 2.53 -7.06 11.25
C THR A 29 1.19 -6.54 10.71
N PRO A 30 0.21 -6.19 11.57
CA PRO A 30 -1.06 -5.61 11.14
C PRO A 30 -0.82 -4.31 10.35
N ILE A 31 -1.59 -4.13 9.29
CA ILE A 31 -1.58 -2.92 8.47
C ILE A 31 -2.89 -2.21 8.74
N GLN A 32 -2.82 -0.90 8.93
CA GLN A 32 -3.97 -0.10 9.37
C GLN A 32 -4.29 0.97 8.34
N ALA A 33 -5.59 1.21 8.12
CA ALA A 33 -6.05 2.31 7.29
C ALA A 33 -5.59 3.66 7.86
N THR A 34 -4.92 4.46 7.04
CA THR A 34 -4.41 5.78 7.45
C THR A 34 -5.50 6.84 7.60
N ALA A 35 -6.67 6.63 7.02
CA ALA A 35 -7.83 7.52 7.06
C ALA A 35 -9.12 6.75 6.69
N PRO A 36 -10.32 7.26 7.06
CA PRO A 36 -11.58 6.66 6.64
C PRO A 36 -11.73 6.62 5.12
N GLY A 37 -12.39 5.59 4.58
CA GLY A 37 -12.60 5.45 3.14
C GLY A 37 -13.29 4.16 2.76
N VAL A 38 -13.34 3.90 1.46
CA VAL A 38 -13.92 2.68 0.88
C VAL A 38 -12.83 1.91 0.15
N VAL A 39 -12.73 0.61 0.38
CA VAL A 39 -11.81 -0.26 -0.36
C VAL A 39 -12.21 -0.26 -1.83
N SER A 40 -11.37 0.30 -2.70
CA SER A 40 -11.60 0.37 -4.15
C SER A 40 -10.89 -0.74 -4.91
N PHE A 41 -10.02 -1.51 -4.25
CA PHE A 41 -9.40 -2.73 -4.79
C PHE A 41 -8.81 -3.57 -3.65
N ALA A 42 -8.99 -4.88 -3.71
CA ALA A 42 -8.36 -5.86 -2.82
C ALA A 42 -7.96 -7.12 -3.60
N GLY A 43 -6.66 -7.35 -3.81
CA GLY A 43 -6.22 -8.51 -4.59
C GLY A 43 -4.75 -8.49 -5.02
N TRP A 44 -4.40 -9.34 -5.99
CA TRP A 44 -3.06 -9.37 -6.57
C TRP A 44 -2.90 -8.33 -7.69
N ARG A 45 -1.87 -7.47 -7.62
CA ARG A 45 -1.65 -6.39 -8.61
C ARG A 45 -0.19 -6.25 -9.04
N GLY A 46 0.21 -7.10 -10.00
CA GLY A 46 1.54 -7.04 -10.62
C GLY A 46 2.67 -7.03 -9.58
N ASN A 47 3.60 -6.08 -9.72
CA ASN A 47 4.77 -5.98 -8.83
C ASN A 47 4.42 -5.58 -7.39
N TYR A 48 3.23 -5.05 -7.12
CA TYR A 48 2.78 -4.80 -5.74
C TYR A 48 2.49 -6.09 -4.97
N GLY A 49 2.32 -7.23 -5.66
CA GLY A 49 1.83 -8.46 -5.05
C GLY A 49 0.40 -8.29 -4.53
N ARG A 50 0.11 -8.83 -3.34
CA ARG A 50 -1.16 -8.54 -2.65
C ARG A 50 -1.20 -7.08 -2.22
N MET A 51 -2.24 -6.40 -2.66
CA MET A 51 -2.42 -4.98 -2.50
C MET A 51 -3.87 -4.64 -2.19
N VAL A 52 -4.05 -3.66 -1.31
CA VAL A 52 -5.34 -3.01 -1.03
C VAL A 52 -5.22 -1.52 -1.39
N GLU A 53 -6.19 -1.00 -2.12
CA GLU A 53 -6.36 0.43 -2.41
C GLU A 53 -7.60 0.94 -1.68
N ILE A 54 -7.46 2.03 -0.92
CA ILE A 54 -8.58 2.69 -0.24
C ILE A 54 -8.79 4.06 -0.91
N ASP A 55 -10.02 4.34 -1.33
CA ASP A 55 -10.46 5.64 -1.81
C ASP A 55 -11.03 6.46 -0.64
N HIS A 56 -10.44 7.63 -0.41
CA HIS A 56 -10.81 8.55 0.66
C HIS A 56 -11.67 9.72 0.15
N GLY A 57 -12.07 9.69 -1.13
CA GLY A 57 -12.73 10.79 -1.82
C GLY A 57 -11.76 11.84 -2.36
N PHE A 58 -12.30 12.78 -3.15
CA PHE A 58 -11.56 13.92 -3.73
C PHE A 58 -10.30 13.52 -4.55
N GLY A 59 -10.28 12.30 -5.08
CA GLY A 59 -9.13 11.77 -5.83
C GLY A 59 -7.95 11.34 -4.96
N ILE A 60 -8.11 11.27 -3.64
CA ILE A 60 -7.07 10.84 -2.69
C ILE A 60 -7.22 9.34 -2.45
N LYS A 61 -6.15 8.60 -2.72
CA LYS A 61 -6.11 7.15 -2.52
C LYS A 61 -4.84 6.72 -1.80
N THR A 62 -4.97 5.74 -0.92
CA THR A 62 -3.82 5.06 -0.32
C THR A 62 -3.71 3.63 -0.82
N ARG A 63 -2.48 3.14 -0.92
CA ARG A 63 -2.18 1.78 -1.39
C ARG A 63 -1.27 1.09 -0.38
N TYR A 64 -1.64 -0.10 0.02
CA TYR A 64 -0.88 -0.96 0.92
C TYR A 64 -0.48 -2.20 0.12
N ALA A 65 0.81 -2.46 -0.01
CA ALA A 65 1.34 -3.50 -0.91
C ALA A 65 2.17 -4.53 -0.16
N HIS A 66 2.55 -5.60 -0.88
CA HIS A 66 3.44 -6.66 -0.39
C HIS A 66 2.92 -7.42 0.84
N MET A 67 1.60 -7.50 1.00
CA MET A 67 0.98 -8.09 2.18
C MET A 67 1.08 -9.62 2.20
N LYS A 68 1.08 -10.19 3.42
CA LYS A 68 1.02 -11.66 3.63
C LYS A 68 -0.40 -12.21 3.54
N ALA A 69 -1.42 -11.40 3.76
CA ALA A 69 -2.84 -11.73 3.63
C ALA A 69 -3.62 -10.43 3.36
N ILE A 70 -4.87 -10.56 2.95
CA ILE A 70 -5.83 -9.46 2.81
C ILE A 70 -7.06 -9.90 3.61
N GLU A 71 -7.55 -9.03 4.49
CA GLU A 71 -8.68 -9.30 5.40
C GLU A 71 -9.91 -8.45 5.09
N VAL A 72 -9.85 -7.68 4.00
CA VAL A 72 -10.93 -6.81 3.50
C VAL A 72 -11.24 -7.12 2.04
N GLU A 73 -12.43 -6.75 1.59
CA GLU A 73 -12.92 -6.92 0.23
C GLU A 73 -13.33 -5.58 -0.40
N GLU A 74 -13.45 -5.57 -1.73
CA GLU A 74 -13.86 -4.35 -2.45
C GLU A 74 -15.26 -3.92 -2.02
N GLY A 75 -15.41 -2.65 -1.66
CA GLY A 75 -16.65 -2.08 -1.11
C GLY A 75 -16.68 -1.94 0.41
N ASP A 76 -15.74 -2.54 1.14
CA ASP A 76 -15.66 -2.38 2.60
C ASP A 76 -15.43 -0.91 2.99
N VAL A 77 -16.19 -0.45 3.99
CA VAL A 77 -16.06 0.89 4.57
C VAL A 77 -15.17 0.81 5.80
N LEU A 78 -14.06 1.53 5.77
CA LEU A 78 -13.05 1.52 6.84
C LEU A 78 -13.02 2.87 7.56
N ALA A 79 -12.84 2.82 8.88
CA ALA A 79 -12.52 3.95 9.72
C ALA A 79 -10.99 4.12 9.87
N TYR A 80 -10.60 5.19 10.55
CA TYR A 80 -9.19 5.40 10.89
C TYR A 80 -8.68 4.25 11.79
N ARG A 81 -7.62 3.59 11.32
CA ARG A 81 -6.93 2.46 11.98
C ARG A 81 -7.65 1.13 12.03
N ASP A 82 -8.71 0.96 11.25
CA ASP A 82 -9.21 -0.39 10.98
C ASP A 82 -8.10 -1.22 10.31
N VAL A 83 -8.09 -2.52 10.63
CA VAL A 83 -7.08 -3.51 10.20
C VAL A 83 -7.60 -4.28 8.99
#